data_AF-A0A5C2HGZ9-F1
#
_entry.id   AF-A0A5C2HGZ9-F1
#
_cell.length_a   1.000
_cell.length_b   1.000
_cell.length_c   1.000
_cell.angle_alpha   90.00
_cell.angle_beta   90.00
_cell.angle_gamma   90.00
#
_symmetry.space_group_name_H-M   'P 1'
#
loop_
_entity.id
_entity.type
_entity.pdbx_description
1 polymer ?
#
loop_
_entity_poly.entity_id
_entity_poly.type
_entity_poly.pdbx_seq_one_letter_code
_entity_poly.pdbx_strand_id
1 'polypeptide(L)'
;MEIIWILTAMTALFFATLLISRLPFVGHLLLFLLLPIGLGIYWFLSPDALFNLFGYIKFILLCCIALIIAGLRFKGWHTQPWARNLLYIFLFLNIGEAISFEVLDLITGGPEREYGGNWMNVIAGLTILLCQAYPRFITIDSDSGRRNMHYDVGMKWVIAYTLWDFTFIYSAHAPSEISGLWIGLAVIHLLTPLLMTLKDASLYLQLRVYSLTVVVGYTITLPYEPWIVKTPHWYSADIDQGLALLSLSMALYLAYSHLLPWLKSPHPPPICYTQWQAL
;
A
#
# COMPACT_ATOMS: atom_id res chain seq x y z
N MET A 1 -9.05 13.41 -22.49
CA MET A 1 -8.25 12.19 -22.75
C MET A 1 -7.81 11.55 -21.43
N GLU A 2 -7.29 12.32 -20.48
CA GLU A 2 -6.83 11.87 -19.15
C GLU A 2 -7.85 11.01 -18.38
N ILE A 3 -9.11 11.45 -18.25
CA ILE A 3 -10.15 10.69 -17.53
C ILE A 3 -10.37 9.29 -18.14
N ILE A 4 -10.40 9.19 -19.47
CA ILE A 4 -10.57 7.92 -20.17
C ILE A 4 -9.39 6.99 -19.89
N TRP A 5 -8.16 7.53 -19.88
CA TRP A 5 -6.97 6.76 -19.52
C TRP A 5 -7.01 6.29 -18.07
N ILE A 6 -7.36 7.16 -17.11
CA ILE A 6 -7.49 6.82 -15.68
C ILE A 6 -8.48 5.67 -15.51
N LEU A 7 -9.68 5.77 -16.12
CA LEU A 7 -10.69 4.72 -16.06
C LEU A 7 -10.21 3.41 -16.69
N THR A 8 -9.49 3.49 -17.81
CA THR A 8 -8.93 2.31 -18.50
C THR A 8 -7.86 1.63 -17.65
N ALA A 9 -6.92 2.39 -17.10
CA ALA A 9 -5.85 1.89 -16.25
C ALA A 9 -6.38 1.31 -14.93
N MET A 10 -7.37 1.96 -14.29
CA MET A 10 -8.08 1.41 -13.14
C MET A 10 -8.74 0.08 -13.46
N THR A 11 -9.44 0.00 -14.59
CA THR A 11 -10.12 -1.22 -15.02
C THR A 11 -9.11 -2.34 -15.27
N ALA A 12 -8.00 -2.05 -15.97
CA ALA A 12 -6.92 -2.99 -16.20
C ALA A 12 -6.30 -3.47 -14.88
N LEU A 13 -6.03 -2.55 -13.94
CA LEU A 13 -5.48 -2.88 -12.63
C LEU A 13 -6.44 -3.72 -11.79
N PHE A 14 -7.74 -3.42 -11.85
CA PHE A 14 -8.79 -4.20 -11.18
C PHE A 14 -8.77 -5.65 -11.67
N PHE A 15 -8.78 -5.85 -12.99
CA PHE A 15 -8.74 -7.20 -13.58
C PHE A 15 -7.41 -7.91 -13.33
N ALA A 16 -6.28 -7.21 -13.39
CA ALA A 16 -4.97 -7.76 -13.07
C ALA A 16 -4.93 -8.24 -11.60
N THR A 17 -5.39 -7.40 -10.67
CA THR A 17 -5.46 -7.72 -9.23
C THR A 17 -6.38 -8.92 -8.99
N LEU A 18 -7.54 -8.96 -9.66
CA LEU A 18 -8.45 -10.10 -9.61
C LEU A 18 -7.77 -11.36 -10.14
N LEU A 19 -7.12 -11.32 -11.31
CA LEU A 19 -6.43 -12.46 -11.89
C LEU A 19 -5.33 -12.99 -10.96
N ILE A 20 -4.48 -12.10 -10.44
CA ILE A 20 -3.42 -12.44 -9.47
C ILE A 20 -4.02 -13.12 -8.24
N SER A 21 -5.11 -12.59 -7.69
CA SER A 21 -5.78 -13.19 -6.53
C SER A 21 -6.27 -14.61 -6.80
N ARG A 22 -6.53 -14.99 -8.06
CA ARG A 22 -6.99 -16.32 -8.46
C ARG A 22 -5.87 -17.28 -8.83
N LEU A 23 -4.62 -16.82 -8.93
CA LEU A 23 -3.49 -17.69 -9.25
C LEU A 23 -3.29 -18.74 -8.15
N PRO A 24 -2.90 -19.98 -8.51
CA PRO A 24 -2.46 -20.96 -7.53
C PRO A 24 -1.11 -20.55 -6.93
N PHE A 25 -0.65 -21.28 -5.92
CA PHE A 25 0.66 -21.04 -5.30
C PHE A 25 1.80 -20.99 -6.32
N VAL A 26 1.83 -21.92 -7.27
CA VAL A 26 2.86 -21.95 -8.33
C VAL A 26 2.79 -20.69 -9.20
N GLY A 27 1.60 -20.19 -9.51
CA GLY A 27 1.43 -18.95 -10.27
C GLY A 27 1.97 -17.74 -9.51
N HIS A 28 1.74 -17.67 -8.19
CA HIS A 28 2.34 -16.63 -7.35
C HIS A 28 3.87 -16.75 -7.28
N LEU A 29 4.39 -17.97 -7.17
CA LEU A 29 5.84 -18.21 -7.17
C LEU A 29 6.45 -17.74 -8.47
N LEU A 30 5.92 -18.16 -9.62
CA LEU A 30 6.41 -17.74 -10.93
C LEU A 30 6.33 -16.22 -11.09
N LEU A 31 5.19 -15.62 -10.74
CA LEU A 31 5.00 -14.18 -10.89
C LEU A 31 5.92 -13.39 -9.96
N PHE A 32 5.86 -13.60 -8.65
CA PHE A 32 6.56 -12.75 -7.68
C PHE A 32 8.00 -13.17 -7.38
N LEU A 33 8.48 -14.29 -7.94
CA LEU A 33 9.90 -14.65 -7.91
C LEU A 33 10.58 -14.37 -9.25
N LEU A 34 9.99 -14.79 -10.37
CA LEU A 34 10.66 -14.66 -11.67
C LEU A 34 10.51 -13.27 -12.27
N LEU A 35 9.39 -12.58 -12.06
CA LEU A 35 9.22 -11.21 -12.55
C LEU A 35 10.28 -10.26 -11.99
N PRO A 36 10.53 -10.17 -10.66
CA PRO A 36 11.59 -9.29 -10.15
C PRO A 36 12.99 -9.70 -10.62
N ILE A 37 13.26 -10.99 -10.82
CA ILE A 37 14.54 -11.43 -11.40
C ILE A 37 14.67 -10.97 -12.85
N GLY A 38 13.65 -11.20 -13.68
CA GLY A 38 13.65 -10.82 -15.09
C GLY A 38 13.73 -9.31 -15.29
N LEU A 39 12.94 -8.55 -14.52
CA LEU A 39 13.00 -7.09 -14.51
C LEU A 39 14.33 -6.59 -13.95
N GLY A 40 14.88 -7.22 -12.92
CA GLY A 40 16.20 -6.90 -12.38
C GLY A 40 17.31 -7.06 -13.42
N ILE A 41 17.29 -8.13 -14.21
CA ILE A 41 18.22 -8.34 -15.33
C ILE A 41 18.02 -7.24 -16.38
N TYR A 42 16.77 -6.96 -16.77
CA TYR A 42 16.47 -5.90 -17.74
C TYR A 42 16.97 -4.53 -17.28
N TRP A 43 16.74 -4.16 -16.01
CA TRP A 43 17.18 -2.90 -15.44
C TRP A 43 18.70 -2.81 -15.31
N PHE A 44 19.36 -3.90 -14.92
CA PHE A 44 20.83 -3.95 -14.87
C PHE A 44 21.46 -3.75 -16.26
N LEU A 45 20.82 -4.25 -17.31
CA LEU A 45 21.27 -4.12 -18.69
C LEU A 45 20.87 -2.81 -19.37
N SER A 46 20.00 -2.01 -18.74
CA SER A 46 19.47 -0.76 -19.28
C SER A 46 20.12 0.44 -18.56
N PRO A 47 21.03 1.19 -19.20
CA PRO A 47 21.76 2.29 -18.55
C PRO A 47 20.86 3.37 -17.94
N ASP A 48 19.67 3.57 -18.52
CA ASP A 48 18.69 4.58 -18.09
C ASP A 48 17.75 4.09 -16.97
N ALA A 49 17.74 2.79 -16.65
CA ALA A 49 16.80 2.19 -15.70
C ALA A 49 17.25 2.25 -14.24
N LEU A 50 18.48 2.72 -13.97
CA LEU A 50 19.07 2.77 -12.62
C LEU A 50 18.68 3.99 -11.77
N PHE A 51 17.76 4.83 -12.24
CA PHE A 51 17.42 6.10 -11.55
C PHE A 51 16.30 6.01 -10.49
N ASN A 52 15.89 4.83 -10.01
CA ASN A 52 14.87 4.72 -8.97
C ASN A 52 15.13 3.58 -7.97
N LEU A 53 16.17 3.73 -7.14
CA LEU A 53 16.53 2.76 -6.10
C LEU A 53 15.39 2.54 -5.10
N PHE A 54 14.68 3.60 -4.72
CA PHE A 54 13.49 3.52 -3.87
C PHE A 54 12.43 2.61 -4.48
N GLY A 55 12.01 2.88 -5.72
CA GLY A 55 11.06 2.06 -6.45
C GLY A 55 11.51 0.59 -6.52
N TYR A 56 12.79 0.35 -6.79
CA TYR A 56 13.34 -1.01 -6.82
C TYR A 56 13.19 -1.74 -5.46
N ILE A 57 13.63 -1.11 -4.37
CA ILE A 57 13.52 -1.67 -3.02
C ILE A 57 12.04 -1.94 -2.68
N LYS A 58 11.16 -0.98 -2.96
CA LYS A 58 9.72 -1.09 -2.78
C LYS A 58 9.16 -2.29 -3.55
N PHE A 59 9.54 -2.45 -4.81
CA PHE A 59 9.07 -3.53 -5.67
C PHE A 59 9.46 -4.91 -5.14
N ILE A 60 10.73 -5.07 -4.74
CA ILE A 60 11.22 -6.32 -4.15
C ILE A 60 10.48 -6.61 -2.84
N LEU A 61 10.30 -5.60 -1.99
CA LEU A 61 9.59 -5.74 -0.72
C LEU A 61 8.14 -6.19 -0.93
N LEU A 62 7.43 -5.61 -1.91
CA LEU A 62 6.07 -5.99 -2.27
C LEU A 62 5.98 -7.41 -2.85
N CYS A 63 6.95 -7.82 -3.67
CA CYS A 63 7.03 -9.20 -4.16
C CYS A 63 7.22 -10.19 -3.00
N CYS A 64 8.08 -9.88 -2.04
CA CYS A 64 8.24 -10.70 -0.83
C CYS A 64 6.94 -10.79 -0.03
N ILE A 65 6.24 -9.67 0.20
CA ILE A 65 4.93 -9.66 0.88
C ILE A 65 3.93 -10.54 0.12
N ALA A 66 3.84 -10.41 -1.20
CA ALA A 66 2.93 -11.20 -2.03
C ALA A 66 3.21 -12.72 -1.95
N LEU A 67 4.49 -13.13 -1.90
CA LEU A 67 4.90 -14.52 -1.69
C LEU A 67 4.55 -15.03 -0.29
N ILE A 68 4.73 -14.21 0.75
CA ILE A 68 4.32 -14.56 2.12
C ILE A 68 2.80 -14.78 2.17
N ILE A 69 2.02 -13.88 1.57
CA ILE A 69 0.56 -14.02 1.45
C ILE A 69 0.20 -15.34 0.74
N ALA A 70 0.88 -15.68 -0.35
CA ALA A 70 0.66 -16.94 -1.05
C ALA A 70 0.98 -18.16 -0.17
N GLY A 71 2.04 -18.10 0.64
CA GLY A 71 2.38 -19.15 1.61
C GLY A 71 1.34 -19.30 2.72
N LEU A 72 0.85 -18.18 3.27
CA LEU A 72 -0.22 -18.16 4.27
C LEU A 72 -1.50 -18.84 3.75
N ARG A 73 -1.90 -18.51 2.52
CA ARG A 73 -3.08 -19.03 1.82
C ARG A 73 -2.96 -20.50 1.46
N PHE A 74 -1.90 -20.89 0.77
CA PHE A 74 -1.85 -22.20 0.11
C PHE A 74 -0.99 -23.25 0.80
N LYS A 75 -0.06 -22.85 1.68
CA LYS A 75 0.88 -23.77 2.36
C LYS A 75 0.61 -23.95 3.84
N GLY A 76 -0.50 -23.41 4.35
CA GLY A 76 -0.87 -23.53 5.76
C GLY A 76 0.01 -22.72 6.71
N TRP A 77 0.83 -21.79 6.19
CA TRP A 77 1.70 -20.95 7.02
C TRP A 77 0.91 -20.04 7.96
N HIS A 78 -0.38 -19.78 7.69
CA HIS A 78 -1.24 -19.02 8.61
C HIS A 78 -1.39 -19.67 9.98
N THR A 79 -1.10 -20.97 10.14
CA THR A 79 -1.09 -21.63 11.46
C THR A 79 0.18 -21.31 12.25
N GLN A 80 1.25 -20.92 11.56
CA GLN A 80 2.57 -20.72 12.13
C GLN A 80 2.75 -19.27 12.60
N PRO A 81 3.05 -19.02 13.88
CA PRO A 81 3.23 -17.66 14.39
C PRO A 81 4.31 -16.87 13.66
N TRP A 82 5.43 -17.52 13.31
CA TRP A 82 6.55 -16.87 12.64
C TRP A 82 6.15 -16.30 11.27
N ALA A 83 5.29 -16.98 10.50
CA ALA A 83 4.91 -16.53 9.16
C ALA A 83 3.93 -15.36 9.22
N ARG A 84 3.00 -15.35 10.19
CA ARG A 84 2.12 -14.21 10.44
C ARG A 84 2.93 -12.99 10.89
N ASN A 85 3.90 -13.19 11.79
CA ASN A 85 4.81 -12.14 12.22
C ASN A 85 5.68 -11.62 11.06
N LEU A 86 6.12 -12.50 10.16
CA LEU A 86 6.88 -12.11 8.99
C LEU A 86 6.06 -11.18 8.08
N LEU A 87 4.79 -11.52 7.79
CA LEU A 87 3.90 -10.62 7.05
C LEU A 87 3.73 -9.27 7.75
N TYR A 88 3.49 -9.28 9.07
CA TYR A 88 3.35 -8.06 9.86
C TYR A 88 4.59 -7.17 9.80
N ILE A 89 5.79 -7.75 9.97
CA ILE A 89 7.07 -7.04 9.90
C ILE A 89 7.29 -6.46 8.51
N PHE A 90 7.02 -7.22 7.45
CA PHE A 90 7.23 -6.72 6.08
C PHE A 90 6.25 -5.60 5.72
N LEU A 91 4.99 -5.67 6.17
CA LEU A 91 4.04 -4.55 6.03
C LEU A 91 4.49 -3.33 6.83
N PHE A 92 4.97 -3.54 8.06
CA PHE A 92 5.54 -2.48 8.89
C PHE A 92 6.74 -1.82 8.21
N LEU A 93 7.66 -2.61 7.65
CA LEU A 93 8.80 -2.10 6.88
C LEU A 93 8.35 -1.35 5.62
N ASN A 94 7.27 -1.79 4.95
CA ASN A 94 6.76 -1.12 3.76
C ASN A 94 6.20 0.28 4.04
N ILE A 95 5.53 0.46 5.18
CA ILE A 95 5.06 1.78 5.62
C ILE A 95 6.22 2.59 6.21
N GLY A 96 7.05 1.97 7.05
CA GLY A 96 8.19 2.61 7.71
C GLY A 96 9.25 3.10 6.73
N GLU A 97 9.45 2.40 5.62
CA GLU A 97 10.30 2.86 4.52
C GLU A 97 9.76 4.16 3.91
N ALA A 98 8.49 4.21 3.51
CA ALA A 98 7.87 5.44 2.99
C ALA A 98 7.97 6.64 3.97
N ILE A 99 7.75 6.40 5.27
CA ILE A 99 7.95 7.42 6.31
C ILE A 99 9.41 7.85 6.40
N SER A 100 10.35 6.91 6.29
CA SER A 100 11.79 7.21 6.36
C SER A 100 12.22 8.11 5.20
N PHE A 101 11.67 7.90 4.00
CA PHE A 101 11.91 8.79 2.87
C PHE A 101 11.41 10.21 3.15
N GLU A 102 10.16 10.37 3.63
CA GLU A 102 9.67 11.71 4.01
C GLU A 102 10.53 12.41 5.07
N VAL A 103 11.01 11.65 6.07
CA VAL A 103 11.88 12.18 7.13
C VAL A 103 13.26 12.55 6.59
N LEU A 104 13.84 11.73 5.71
CA LEU A 104 15.13 12.02 5.08
C LEU A 104 15.06 13.30 4.24
N ASP A 105 13.96 13.49 3.51
CA ASP A 105 13.70 14.69 2.72
C ASP A 105 13.57 15.94 3.60
N LEU A 106 12.88 15.82 4.74
CA LEU A 106 12.75 16.90 5.73
C LEU A 106 14.08 17.29 6.42
N ILE A 107 14.96 16.32 6.72
CA ILE A 107 16.14 16.55 7.59
C ILE A 107 17.41 16.83 6.81
N THR A 108 17.73 15.99 5.84
CA THR A 108 19.09 15.96 5.26
C THR A 108 19.21 16.78 4.00
N GLY A 109 18.09 17.12 3.37
CA GLY A 109 18.11 17.68 2.03
C GLY A 109 18.98 16.85 1.10
N GLY A 110 18.80 15.52 1.11
CA GLY A 110 19.56 14.55 0.33
C GLY A 110 19.44 14.73 -1.19
N PRO A 111 19.99 13.83 -2.02
CA PRO A 111 19.80 13.90 -3.48
C PRO A 111 18.32 13.76 -3.91
N GLU A 112 17.45 13.39 -2.97
CA GLU A 112 16.00 13.28 -3.09
C GLU A 112 15.24 14.42 -2.39
N ARG A 113 15.94 15.45 -1.88
CA ARG A 113 15.45 16.65 -1.16
C ARG A 113 14.19 17.30 -1.69
N GLU A 114 13.99 17.11 -2.97
CA GLU A 114 13.08 17.85 -3.76
C GLU A 114 11.82 17.05 -4.09
N TYR A 115 11.70 15.78 -3.62
CA TYR A 115 10.55 14.87 -3.73
C TYR A 115 9.50 14.98 -2.60
N GLY A 116 9.33 16.14 -1.97
CA GLY A 116 8.31 16.37 -0.92
C GLY A 116 8.70 15.97 0.50
N GLY A 117 7.99 16.51 1.49
CA GLY A 117 8.25 16.26 2.92
C GLY A 117 7.33 17.10 3.80
N ASN A 118 6.39 16.45 4.49
CA ASN A 118 5.41 17.13 5.33
C ASN A 118 5.33 16.46 6.70
N TRP A 119 5.70 17.18 7.77
CA TRP A 119 5.64 16.67 9.13
C TRP A 119 4.25 16.15 9.52
N MET A 120 3.16 16.76 9.00
CA MET A 120 1.81 16.26 9.25
C MET A 120 1.61 14.87 8.64
N ASN A 121 2.18 14.62 7.46
CA ASN A 121 2.08 13.33 6.80
C ASN A 121 2.95 12.26 7.46
N VAL A 122 4.16 12.62 7.91
CA VAL A 122 5.02 11.75 8.74
C VAL A 122 4.29 11.31 10.01
N ILE A 123 3.69 12.27 10.73
CA ILE A 123 2.96 11.97 11.97
C ILE A 123 1.73 11.09 11.68
N ALA A 124 1.00 11.37 10.60
CA ALA A 124 -0.12 10.54 10.17
C ALA A 124 0.32 9.10 9.88
N GLY A 125 1.42 8.92 9.12
CA GLY A 125 1.99 7.62 8.80
C GLY A 125 2.43 6.85 10.03
N LEU A 126 3.16 7.48 10.95
CA LEU A 126 3.57 6.88 12.22
C LEU A 126 2.35 6.46 13.05
N THR A 127 1.31 7.28 13.07
CA THR A 127 0.08 6.98 13.81
C THR A 127 -0.65 5.77 13.21
N ILE A 128 -0.74 5.68 11.88
CA ILE A 128 -1.34 4.55 11.16
C ILE A 128 -0.54 3.26 11.38
N LEU A 129 0.80 3.36 11.33
CA LEU A 129 1.73 2.28 11.60
C LEU A 129 1.54 1.71 13.01
N LEU A 130 1.41 2.58 14.02
CA LEU A 130 1.16 2.19 15.41
C LEU A 130 -0.24 1.57 15.61
N CYS A 131 -1.19 1.90 14.75
CA CYS A 131 -2.55 1.35 14.77
C CYS A 131 -2.71 0.07 13.93
N GLN A 132 -1.62 -0.48 13.36
CA GLN A 132 -1.67 -1.72 12.59
C GLN A 132 -2.16 -2.90 13.47
N ALA A 133 -3.09 -3.69 12.95
CA ALA A 133 -3.66 -4.83 13.68
C ALA A 133 -2.62 -5.90 14.02
N TYR A 134 -2.81 -6.65 15.10
CA TYR A 134 -1.85 -7.69 15.49
C TYR A 134 -1.88 -8.88 14.51
N PRO A 135 -0.75 -9.55 14.21
CA PRO A 135 -0.70 -10.62 13.20
C PRO A 135 -1.58 -11.83 13.49
N ARG A 136 -2.09 -12.00 14.71
CA ARG A 136 -3.06 -13.07 15.04
C ARG A 136 -4.42 -12.92 14.36
N PHE A 137 -4.73 -11.73 13.85
CA PHE A 137 -5.97 -11.43 13.13
C PHE A 137 -5.92 -11.77 11.64
N ILE A 138 -4.87 -12.47 11.21
CA ILE A 138 -4.77 -13.02 9.86
C ILE A 138 -5.49 -14.37 9.82
N THR A 139 -6.52 -14.46 8.97
CA THR A 139 -7.29 -15.68 8.73
C THR A 139 -7.38 -15.99 7.24
N ILE A 140 -7.65 -17.24 6.90
CA ILE A 140 -7.79 -17.72 5.52
C ILE A 140 -9.20 -18.26 5.34
N ASP A 141 -9.92 -17.77 4.34
CA ASP A 141 -11.27 -18.21 4.01
C ASP A 141 -11.19 -19.58 3.29
N SER A 142 -11.72 -20.61 3.96
CA SER A 142 -11.79 -21.97 3.44
C SER A 142 -12.71 -22.10 2.23
N ASP A 143 -13.81 -21.34 2.22
CA ASP A 143 -14.92 -21.49 1.29
C ASP A 143 -14.57 -20.86 -0.07
N SER A 144 -13.70 -19.85 -0.06
CA SER A 144 -13.08 -19.32 -1.27
C SER A 144 -12.06 -20.26 -1.95
N GLY A 145 -11.83 -21.47 -1.39
CA GLY A 145 -10.73 -22.33 -1.81
C GLY A 145 -9.37 -21.75 -1.39
N ARG A 146 -9.31 -21.10 -0.22
CA ARG A 146 -8.14 -20.40 0.32
C ARG A 146 -7.66 -19.23 -0.55
N ARG A 147 -8.57 -18.68 -1.37
CA ARG A 147 -8.23 -17.57 -2.26
C ARG A 147 -8.21 -16.23 -1.55
N ASN A 148 -8.86 -16.11 -0.42
CA ASN A 148 -8.93 -14.87 0.34
C ASN A 148 -8.17 -15.02 1.65
N MET A 149 -7.21 -14.12 1.87
CA MET A 149 -6.63 -13.83 3.17
C MET A 149 -7.32 -12.62 3.74
N HIS A 150 -7.89 -12.79 4.92
CA HIS A 150 -8.49 -11.71 5.70
C HIS A 150 -7.48 -11.26 6.74
N TYR A 151 -7.32 -9.95 6.88
CA TYR A 151 -6.52 -9.34 7.91
C TYR A 151 -7.31 -8.17 8.49
N ASP A 152 -7.85 -8.39 9.69
CA ASP A 152 -8.79 -7.46 10.31
C ASP A 152 -8.13 -6.18 10.82
N VAL A 153 -7.96 -5.22 9.91
CA VAL A 153 -7.48 -3.86 10.20
C VAL A 153 -8.63 -2.87 10.44
N GLY A 154 -9.87 -3.23 10.06
CA GLY A 154 -11.03 -2.36 10.10
C GLY A 154 -11.05 -1.24 9.06
N MET A 155 -12.26 -0.78 8.70
CA MET A 155 -12.44 0.23 7.64
C MET A 155 -11.84 1.60 8.00
N LYS A 156 -11.81 1.96 9.28
CA LYS A 156 -11.19 3.22 9.74
C LYS A 156 -9.70 3.26 9.40
N TRP A 157 -9.01 2.14 9.60
CA TRP A 157 -7.59 2.03 9.26
C TRP A 157 -7.40 2.12 7.75
N VAL A 158 -8.23 1.43 6.96
CA VAL A 158 -8.19 1.50 5.48
C VAL A 158 -8.37 2.92 4.96
N ILE A 159 -9.34 3.68 5.51
CA ILE A 159 -9.57 5.08 5.13
C ILE A 159 -8.38 5.95 5.52
N ALA A 160 -7.89 5.84 6.76
CA ALA A 160 -6.74 6.61 7.23
C ALA A 160 -5.50 6.32 6.38
N TYR A 161 -5.21 5.05 6.12
CA TYR A 161 -4.12 4.60 5.27
C TYR A 161 -4.26 5.12 3.85
N THR A 162 -5.45 5.06 3.25
CA THR A 162 -5.66 5.57 1.89
C THR A 162 -5.45 7.07 1.82
N LEU A 163 -5.96 7.84 2.79
CA LEU A 163 -5.76 9.29 2.83
C LEU A 163 -4.29 9.66 3.00
N TRP A 164 -3.56 8.93 3.85
CA TRP A 164 -2.13 9.10 4.06
C TRP A 164 -1.27 8.74 2.85
N ASP A 165 -1.60 7.63 2.19
CA ASP A 165 -0.89 7.19 0.97
C ASP A 165 -1.20 8.15 -0.20
N PHE A 166 -2.42 8.71 -0.24
CA PHE A 166 -2.79 9.75 -1.19
C PHE A 166 -1.96 11.02 -0.98
N THR A 167 -1.80 11.47 0.27
CA THR A 167 -0.97 12.65 0.58
C THR A 167 0.49 12.39 0.28
N PHE A 168 1.05 11.26 0.70
CA PHE A 168 2.45 10.89 0.42
C PHE A 168 2.78 11.00 -1.07
N ILE A 169 1.97 10.37 -1.93
CA ILE A 169 2.22 10.31 -3.37
C ILE A 169 1.97 11.65 -4.06
N TYR A 170 1.07 12.46 -3.51
CA TYR A 170 0.75 13.75 -4.07
C TYR A 170 1.72 14.85 -3.67
N SER A 171 2.19 14.81 -2.42
CA SER A 171 3.25 15.67 -1.93
C SER A 171 4.60 15.26 -2.51
N ALA A 172 4.78 13.98 -2.88
CA ALA A 172 6.05 13.50 -3.42
C ALA A 172 6.23 13.76 -4.91
N HIS A 173 6.96 14.81 -5.27
CA HIS A 173 7.21 15.20 -6.66
C HIS A 173 8.61 15.75 -6.78
N ALA A 174 9.36 15.42 -7.84
CA ALA A 174 10.70 15.96 -8.05
C ALA A 174 10.70 17.51 -8.11
N PRO A 175 11.84 18.18 -7.88
CA PRO A 175 11.98 19.66 -7.90
C PRO A 175 11.62 20.28 -9.24
N SER A 176 11.97 19.56 -10.30
CA SER A 176 11.74 19.92 -11.68
C SER A 176 10.34 19.50 -12.14
N GLU A 177 9.60 18.79 -11.29
CA GLU A 177 8.25 18.33 -11.57
C GLU A 177 7.22 19.24 -10.92
N ILE A 178 6.14 19.46 -11.65
CA ILE A 178 5.01 20.22 -11.14
C ILE A 178 4.37 19.38 -10.04
N SER A 179 4.16 19.94 -8.86
CA SER A 179 3.49 19.22 -7.79
C SER A 179 2.11 18.69 -8.22
N GLY A 180 1.76 17.49 -7.78
CA GLY A 180 0.52 16.82 -8.18
C GLY A 180 0.52 16.23 -9.60
N LEU A 181 1.66 16.20 -10.30
CA LEU A 181 1.82 15.61 -11.63
C LEU A 181 1.28 14.16 -11.73
N TRP A 182 1.41 13.42 -10.63
CA TRP A 182 1.15 11.98 -10.57
C TRP A 182 -0.19 11.61 -9.93
N ILE A 183 -1.09 12.57 -9.69
CA ILE A 183 -2.39 12.31 -9.03
C ILE A 183 -3.25 11.30 -9.78
N GLY A 184 -3.22 11.31 -11.12
CA GLY A 184 -3.92 10.30 -11.92
C GLY A 184 -3.48 8.87 -11.55
N LEU A 185 -2.18 8.66 -11.37
CA LEU A 185 -1.61 7.39 -10.93
C LEU A 185 -2.01 7.05 -9.49
N ALA A 186 -2.01 8.03 -8.58
CA ALA A 186 -2.46 7.87 -7.20
C ALA A 186 -3.92 7.39 -7.12
N VAL A 187 -4.81 8.05 -7.86
CA VAL A 187 -6.22 7.67 -7.98
C VAL A 187 -6.34 6.23 -8.47
N ILE A 188 -5.60 5.86 -9.52
CA ILE A 188 -5.68 4.51 -10.09
C ILE A 188 -5.41 3.45 -9.04
N HIS A 189 -4.29 3.54 -8.33
CA HIS A 189 -3.84 2.44 -7.50
C HIS A 189 -4.40 2.47 -6.07
N LEU A 190 -4.89 3.60 -5.57
CA LEU A 190 -5.55 3.69 -4.27
C LEU A 190 -7.03 3.33 -4.35
N LEU A 191 -7.71 3.80 -5.41
CA LEU A 191 -9.14 3.55 -5.56
C LEU A 191 -9.43 2.11 -5.99
N THR A 192 -8.55 1.47 -6.77
CA THR A 192 -8.75 0.07 -7.19
C THR A 192 -8.93 -0.91 -6.01
N PRO A 193 -7.99 -1.04 -5.06
CA PRO A 193 -8.17 -1.93 -3.92
C PRO A 193 -9.34 -1.50 -3.03
N LEU A 194 -9.59 -0.19 -2.86
CA LEU A 194 -10.76 0.31 -2.12
C LEU A 194 -12.09 -0.17 -2.71
N LEU A 195 -12.26 -0.06 -4.03
CA LEU A 195 -13.46 -0.52 -4.73
C LEU A 195 -13.66 -2.04 -4.58
N MET A 196 -12.56 -2.80 -4.56
CA MET A 196 -12.60 -4.25 -4.36
C MET A 196 -12.94 -4.62 -2.90
N THR A 197 -12.77 -3.72 -1.94
CA THR A 197 -12.92 -4.00 -0.49
C THR A 197 -14.13 -3.31 0.15
N LEU A 198 -15.00 -2.67 -0.63
CA LEU A 198 -16.13 -1.87 -0.11
C LEU A 198 -17.01 -2.62 0.91
N LYS A 199 -17.13 -3.95 0.76
CA LYS A 199 -17.94 -4.80 1.65
C LYS A 199 -17.13 -5.48 2.74
N ASP A 200 -15.81 -5.55 2.57
CA ASP A 200 -14.93 -6.29 3.46
C ASP A 200 -13.52 -5.65 3.49
N ALA A 201 -13.30 -4.83 4.51
CA ALA A 201 -12.02 -4.17 4.75
C ALA A 201 -10.88 -5.16 5.01
N SER A 202 -11.18 -6.38 5.48
CA SER A 202 -10.14 -7.34 5.83
C SER A 202 -9.40 -7.90 4.62
N LEU A 203 -9.97 -7.78 3.41
CA LEU A 203 -9.30 -8.13 2.16
C LEU A 203 -8.34 -7.05 1.66
N TYR A 204 -8.37 -5.86 2.25
CA TYR A 204 -7.71 -4.67 1.71
C TYR A 204 -6.23 -4.88 1.52
N LEU A 205 -5.54 -5.42 2.52
CA LEU A 205 -4.08 -5.59 2.44
C LEU A 205 -3.67 -6.61 1.37
N GLN A 206 -4.41 -7.70 1.18
CA GLN A 206 -4.12 -8.63 0.09
C GLN A 206 -4.23 -7.94 -1.26
N LEU A 207 -5.35 -7.23 -1.49
CA LEU A 207 -5.65 -6.60 -2.77
C LEU A 207 -4.75 -5.38 -3.03
N ARG A 208 -4.43 -4.63 -1.97
CA ARG A 208 -3.49 -3.52 -2.01
C ARG A 208 -2.10 -4.00 -2.37
N VAL A 209 -1.60 -5.07 -1.77
CA VAL A 209 -0.29 -5.64 -2.13
C VAL A 209 -0.27 -6.02 -3.60
N TYR A 210 -1.26 -6.78 -4.10
CA TYR A 210 -1.27 -7.20 -5.50
C TYR A 210 -1.37 -6.03 -6.49
N SER A 211 -2.28 -5.09 -6.24
CA SER A 211 -2.42 -3.91 -7.09
C SER A 211 -1.16 -3.02 -7.05
N LEU A 212 -0.61 -2.79 -5.86
CA LEU A 212 0.58 -1.96 -5.69
C LEU A 212 1.82 -2.60 -6.32
N THR A 213 2.00 -3.92 -6.23
CA THR A 213 3.11 -4.61 -6.91
C THR A 213 3.05 -4.40 -8.42
N VAL A 214 1.86 -4.51 -9.04
CA VAL A 214 1.69 -4.27 -10.48
C VAL A 214 2.02 -2.82 -10.83
N VAL A 215 1.53 -1.87 -10.04
CA VAL A 215 1.74 -0.44 -10.27
C VAL A 215 3.21 -0.08 -10.16
N VAL A 216 3.87 -0.47 -9.06
CA VAL A 216 5.30 -0.18 -8.84
C VAL A 216 6.17 -0.88 -9.90
N GLY A 217 5.86 -2.14 -10.23
CA GLY A 217 6.59 -2.84 -11.29
C GLY A 217 6.44 -2.15 -12.65
N TYR A 218 5.23 -1.67 -12.95
CA TYR A 218 4.96 -0.92 -14.18
C TYR A 218 5.67 0.43 -14.22
N THR A 219 5.62 1.21 -13.14
CA THR A 219 6.20 2.56 -13.09
C THR A 219 7.71 2.54 -13.23
N ILE A 220 8.39 1.54 -12.66
CA ILE A 220 9.85 1.39 -12.83
C ILE A 220 10.20 0.94 -14.25
N THR A 221 9.33 0.16 -14.91
CA THR A 221 9.60 -0.37 -16.25
C THR A 221 9.31 0.66 -17.35
N LEU A 222 8.22 1.43 -17.22
CA LEU A 222 7.75 2.39 -18.22
C LEU A 222 7.40 3.74 -17.56
N PRO A 223 8.40 4.52 -17.08
CA PRO A 223 8.16 5.75 -16.30
C PRO A 223 7.72 6.99 -17.12
N TYR A 224 7.50 6.85 -18.43
CA TYR A 224 7.32 7.99 -19.34
C TYR A 224 5.97 7.97 -20.07
N GLU A 225 5.56 9.14 -20.59
CA GLU A 225 4.40 9.24 -21.47
C GLU A 225 4.57 8.40 -22.75
N PRO A 226 3.48 7.84 -23.32
CA PRO A 226 2.08 7.95 -22.90
C PRO A 226 1.67 6.90 -21.84
N TRP A 227 2.63 6.14 -21.32
CA TRP A 227 2.39 5.01 -20.43
C TRP A 227 2.00 5.44 -19.02
N ILE A 228 2.52 6.56 -18.54
CA ILE A 228 2.02 7.25 -17.35
C ILE A 228 1.57 8.64 -17.76
N VAL A 229 0.28 8.92 -17.61
CA VAL A 229 -0.30 10.21 -17.96
C VAL A 229 -0.07 11.20 -16.83
N LYS A 230 0.59 12.30 -17.15
CA LYS A 230 0.82 13.43 -16.26
C LYS A 230 -0.43 14.33 -16.20
N THR A 231 -0.75 14.88 -15.03
CA THR A 231 -1.94 15.72 -14.81
C THR A 231 -1.58 17.07 -14.17
N PRO A 232 -0.91 17.99 -14.91
CA PRO A 232 -0.25 19.19 -14.36
C PRO A 232 -1.17 20.33 -13.89
N HIS A 233 -2.49 20.19 -13.98
CA HIS A 233 -3.46 21.26 -13.67
C HIS A 233 -4.40 20.95 -12.51
N TRP A 234 -4.20 19.83 -11.82
CA TRP A 234 -5.11 19.34 -10.80
C TRP A 234 -4.72 19.77 -9.37
N TYR A 235 -3.72 20.64 -9.20
CA TYR A 235 -3.11 20.91 -7.89
C TYR A 235 -2.81 22.38 -7.60
N SER A 236 -2.95 22.73 -6.32
CA SER A 236 -2.44 23.95 -5.69
C SER A 236 -1.87 23.64 -4.29
N ALA A 237 -1.00 24.50 -3.77
CA ALA A 237 -0.43 24.35 -2.41
C ALA A 237 -1.51 24.28 -1.30
N ASP A 238 -2.65 24.93 -1.50
CA ASP A 238 -3.78 24.88 -0.56
C ASP A 238 -4.43 23.48 -0.51
N ILE A 239 -4.49 22.79 -1.65
CA ILE A 239 -5.02 21.42 -1.72
C ILE A 239 -4.09 20.46 -0.97
N ASP A 240 -2.76 20.63 -1.10
CA ASP A 240 -1.78 19.83 -0.36
C ASP A 240 -1.95 19.92 1.15
N GLN A 241 -1.95 21.15 1.66
CA GLN A 241 -2.07 21.41 3.09
C GLN A 241 -3.42 20.91 3.62
N GLY A 242 -4.49 21.10 2.85
CA GLY A 242 -5.82 20.58 3.17
C GLY A 242 -5.84 19.05 3.27
N LEU A 243 -5.22 18.35 2.32
CA LEU A 243 -5.13 16.89 2.33
C LEU A 243 -4.23 16.38 3.46
N ALA A 244 -3.09 17.01 3.71
CA ALA A 244 -2.19 16.66 4.80
C ALA A 244 -2.87 16.82 6.18
N LEU A 245 -3.63 17.91 6.37
CA LEU A 245 -4.42 18.13 7.57
C LEU A 245 -5.52 17.07 7.72
N LEU A 246 -6.20 16.72 6.63
CA LEU A 246 -7.24 15.69 6.63
C LEU A 246 -6.66 14.31 6.96
N SER A 247 -5.53 13.95 6.37
CA SER A 247 -4.77 12.72 6.64
C SER A 247 -4.41 12.62 8.13
N LEU A 248 -3.80 13.66 8.69
CA LEU A 248 -3.47 13.72 10.11
C LEU A 248 -4.71 13.63 11.00
N SER A 249 -5.77 14.36 10.66
CA SER A 249 -7.02 14.34 11.42
C SER A 249 -7.65 12.94 11.45
N MET A 250 -7.61 12.22 10.32
CA MET A 250 -8.12 10.86 10.25
C MET A 250 -7.24 9.87 11.01
N ALA A 251 -5.91 10.03 10.95
CA ALA A 251 -4.98 9.20 11.72
C ALA A 251 -5.16 9.40 13.24
N LEU A 252 -5.34 10.65 13.68
CA LEU A 252 -5.64 10.96 15.08
C LEU A 252 -7.01 10.42 15.51
N TYR A 253 -8.03 10.52 14.66
CA TYR A 253 -9.33 9.91 14.91
C TYR A 253 -9.23 8.38 15.05
N LEU A 254 -8.45 7.73 14.18
CA LEU A 254 -8.16 6.30 14.26
C LEU A 254 -7.53 5.97 15.61
N ALA A 255 -6.44 6.64 15.97
CA ALA A 255 -5.74 6.44 17.24
C ALA A 255 -6.66 6.67 18.44
N TYR A 256 -7.44 7.76 18.45
CA TYR A 256 -8.43 8.02 19.49
C TYR A 256 -9.44 6.87 19.62
N SER A 257 -9.98 6.40 18.49
CA SER A 257 -10.99 5.35 18.48
C SER A 257 -10.45 3.96 18.87
N HIS A 258 -9.16 3.70 18.69
CA HIS A 258 -8.50 2.45 19.08
C HIS A 258 -7.90 2.49 20.50
N LEU A 259 -7.27 3.60 20.89
CA LEU A 259 -6.54 3.74 22.15
C LEU A 259 -7.45 4.12 23.31
N LEU A 260 -8.48 4.97 23.10
CA LEU A 260 -9.34 5.41 24.19
C LEU A 260 -10.12 4.25 24.84
N PRO A 261 -10.70 3.29 24.08
CA PRO A 261 -11.33 2.11 24.69
C PRO A 261 -10.32 1.24 25.45
N TRP A 262 -9.08 1.14 24.97
CA TRP A 262 -8.01 0.39 25.64
C TRP A 262 -7.60 1.04 26.97
N LEU A 263 -7.44 2.37 26.99
CA LEU A 263 -7.08 3.14 28.18
C LEU A 263 -8.20 3.22 29.23
N LYS A 264 -9.47 3.22 28.80
CA LYS A 264 -10.64 3.33 29.70
C LYS A 264 -11.07 1.99 30.31
N SER A 265 -10.54 0.88 29.83
CA SER A 265 -11.00 -0.43 30.29
C SER A 265 -10.08 -0.96 31.40
N PRO A 266 -10.59 -1.23 32.62
CA PRO A 266 -9.80 -1.76 33.75
C PRO A 266 -9.24 -3.17 33.50
N HIS A 267 -9.77 -3.83 32.47
CA HIS A 267 -9.17 -4.98 31.81
C HIS A 267 -9.03 -4.63 30.34
N PRO A 268 -7.92 -4.92 29.64
CA PRO A 268 -7.82 -4.63 28.21
C PRO A 268 -9.08 -5.16 27.51
N PRO A 269 -9.79 -4.33 26.71
CA PRO A 269 -11.02 -4.78 26.09
C PRO A 269 -10.70 -6.06 25.32
N PRO A 270 -11.57 -7.10 25.37
CA PRO A 270 -11.44 -8.20 24.43
C PRO A 270 -11.44 -7.53 23.06
N ILE A 271 -10.31 -7.64 22.36
CA ILE A 271 -10.10 -6.96 21.09
C ILE A 271 -11.31 -7.27 20.24
N CYS A 272 -11.99 -6.20 19.83
CA CYS A 272 -13.34 -6.19 19.29
C CYS A 272 -13.60 -7.44 18.45
N TYR A 273 -14.20 -8.46 19.07
CA TYR A 273 -14.81 -9.56 18.35
C TYR A 273 -16.03 -8.93 17.69
N THR A 274 -15.89 -8.46 16.45
CA THR A 274 -17.05 -8.44 15.58
C THR A 274 -17.55 -9.88 15.54
N GLN A 275 -18.76 -10.03 16.05
CA GLN A 275 -19.48 -11.27 16.28
C GLN A 275 -19.30 -12.26 15.14
N TRP A 276 -18.66 -13.39 15.42
CA TRP A 276 -18.87 -14.63 14.68
C TRP A 276 -19.18 -15.76 15.67
N GLN A 277 -20.31 -15.58 16.37
CA GLN A 277 -21.12 -16.69 16.86
C GLN A 277 -22.35 -16.77 15.95
N ALA A 278 -22.26 -17.57 14.89
CA ALA A 278 -23.31 -18.43 14.33
C ALA A 278 -22.90 -18.91 12.94
N LEU A 279 -22.79 -20.25 12.82
CA LEU A 279 -22.53 -21.10 11.63
C LEU A 279 -21.07 -21.45 11.37
#